data_AF-A0A532E3I6-F1
#
_entry.id   AF-A0A532E3I6-F1
#
_cell.length_a   1.000
_cell.length_b   1.000
_cell.length_c   1.000
_cell.angle_alpha   90.00
_cell.angle_beta   90.00
_cell.angle_gamma   90.00
#
_symmetry.space_group_name_H-M   'P 1'
#
loop_
_entity.id
_entity.type
_entity.pdbx_description
1 polymer ?
#
loop_
_entity_poly.entity_id
_entity_poly.type
_entity_poly.pdbx_seq_one_letter_code
_entity_poly.pdbx_strand_id
1 'polypeptide(L)'
;GFAPPMENPEKSRVVGKVGYGVMPKGPKAHASGTFGDGIGVAAASEKKEAAYLFCQWAVSPAMGARLLQAGAGVPFRKSVLEDPKVREGVTMPASWLDAVVGSGNISRLALPVIIPVTEFRDIYGVALTNMIAGADPAAELKKATEQFQPVLDRSEQG
;
A
#
# COMPACT_ATOMS: atom_id res chain seq x y z
N GLY A 1 6.14 8.00 4.62
CA GLY A 1 5.64 8.02 3.22
C GLY A 1 6.36 9.07 2.39
N PHE A 2 6.06 9.20 1.10
CA PHE A 2 6.71 10.17 0.20
C PHE A 2 6.30 11.63 0.45
N ALA A 3 5.12 11.89 1.02
CA ALA A 3 4.56 13.22 1.21
C ALA A 3 5.25 14.07 2.31
N PRO A 4 5.50 13.57 3.54
CA PRO A 4 6.04 14.40 4.63
C PRO A 4 7.35 15.13 4.32
N PRO A 5 8.36 14.51 3.65
CA PRO A 5 9.57 15.24 3.28
C PRO A 5 9.32 16.46 2.37
N MET A 6 8.28 16.40 1.53
CA MET A 6 7.96 17.49 0.60
C MET A 6 7.33 18.71 1.29
N GLU A 7 6.69 18.49 2.46
CA GLU A 7 6.08 19.55 3.29
C GLU A 7 7.01 20.10 4.37
N ASN A 8 8.24 19.59 4.47
CA ASN A 8 9.22 20.05 5.44
C ASN A 8 10.11 21.16 4.84
N PRO A 9 10.08 22.41 5.36
CA PRO A 9 10.85 23.54 4.81
C PRO A 9 12.37 23.40 4.97
N GLU A 10 12.85 22.57 5.89
CA GLU A 10 14.27 22.27 6.05
C GLU A 10 14.77 21.26 5.00
N LYS A 11 13.86 20.50 4.38
CA LYS A 11 14.19 19.40 3.45
C LYS A 11 13.72 19.64 2.02
N SER A 12 12.79 20.58 1.80
CA SER A 12 12.10 20.78 0.53
C SER A 12 12.10 22.23 0.09
N ARG A 13 12.37 22.44 -1.20
CA ARG A 13 12.25 23.75 -1.87
C ARG A 13 10.86 24.00 -2.46
N VAL A 14 9.95 23.03 -2.33
CA VAL A 14 8.62 23.04 -2.95
C VAL A 14 7.49 22.95 -1.91
N VAL A 15 7.78 23.29 -0.65
CA VAL A 15 6.75 23.35 0.41
C VAL A 15 5.59 24.25 -0.03
N GLY A 16 4.36 23.78 0.20
CA GLY A 16 3.14 24.47 -0.21
C GLY A 16 2.89 24.51 -1.73
N LYS A 17 3.76 23.88 -2.53
CA LYS A 17 3.61 23.77 -4.00
C LYS A 17 3.25 22.34 -4.44
N VAL A 18 2.96 21.44 -3.50
CA VAL A 18 2.56 20.06 -3.78
C VAL A 18 1.04 19.93 -3.73
N GLY A 19 0.47 19.40 -4.80
CA GLY A 19 -0.94 19.02 -4.85
C GLY A 19 -1.14 17.56 -4.48
N TYR A 20 -2.22 17.27 -3.77
CA TYR A 20 -2.66 15.91 -3.45
C TYR A 20 -4.03 15.65 -4.04
N GLY A 21 -4.22 14.46 -4.60
CA GLY A 21 -5.46 14.08 -5.25
C GLY A 21 -5.70 12.58 -5.17
N VAL A 22 -6.97 12.21 -5.31
CA VAL A 22 -7.37 10.81 -5.43
C VAL A 22 -6.81 10.22 -6.72
N MET A 23 -6.42 8.95 -6.70
CA MET A 23 -5.99 8.21 -7.90
C MET A 23 -6.98 8.46 -9.05
N PRO A 24 -6.54 8.88 -10.26
CA PRO A 24 -7.46 9.20 -11.34
C PRO A 24 -8.26 7.97 -11.82
N LYS A 25 -9.45 8.21 -12.36
CA LYS A 25 -10.30 7.17 -12.93
C LYS A 25 -9.71 6.68 -14.25
N GLY A 26 -9.48 5.37 -14.36
CA GLY A 26 -9.10 4.71 -15.61
C GLY A 26 -10.32 4.37 -16.48
N PRO A 27 -10.09 3.95 -17.73
CA PRO A 27 -11.17 3.66 -18.69
C PRO A 27 -12.08 2.49 -18.28
N LYS A 28 -11.55 1.52 -17.50
CA LYS A 28 -12.31 0.34 -17.04
C LYS A 28 -12.75 0.43 -15.57
N ALA A 29 -11.99 1.12 -14.73
CA ALA A 29 -12.25 1.19 -13.29
C ALA A 29 -11.61 2.44 -12.68
N HIS A 30 -12.23 2.94 -11.61
CA HIS A 30 -11.60 3.87 -10.67
C HIS A 30 -11.08 3.05 -9.50
N ALA A 31 -9.77 2.85 -9.44
CA ALA A 31 -9.16 1.99 -8.42
C ALA A 31 -7.82 2.56 -7.97
N SER A 32 -7.59 2.54 -6.66
CA SER A 32 -6.28 2.81 -6.06
C SER A 32 -5.64 1.51 -5.59
N GLY A 33 -4.40 1.25 -6.02
CA GLY A 33 -3.65 0.09 -5.58
C GLY A 33 -3.35 0.18 -4.09
N THR A 34 -3.71 -0.85 -3.34
CA THR A 34 -3.46 -0.95 -1.89
C THR A 34 -2.38 -1.96 -1.61
N PHE A 35 -1.39 -1.47 -0.89
CA PHE A 35 -0.32 -2.23 -0.27
C PHE A 35 -0.43 -1.97 1.24
N GLY A 36 0.01 -2.92 2.04
CA GLY A 36 -0.04 -2.77 3.49
C GLY A 36 0.88 -3.76 4.17
N ASP A 37 1.27 -3.38 5.38
CA ASP A 37 2.06 -4.21 6.27
C ASP A 37 1.13 -4.87 7.28
N GLY A 38 1.35 -6.17 7.51
CA GLY A 38 0.72 -6.92 8.58
C GLY A 38 1.72 -7.20 9.69
N ILE A 39 1.24 -7.30 10.93
CA ILE A 39 2.02 -7.82 12.04
C ILE A 39 1.38 -9.11 12.55
N GLY A 40 2.20 -10.13 12.79
CA GLY A 40 1.76 -11.45 13.24
C GLY A 40 2.68 -12.03 14.31
N VAL A 41 2.17 -13.03 15.02
CA VAL A 41 2.94 -13.79 16.01
C VAL A 41 3.57 -14.99 15.32
N ALA A 42 4.90 -15.09 15.36
CA ALA A 42 5.60 -16.25 14.83
C ALA A 42 5.16 -17.54 15.55
N ALA A 43 4.85 -18.60 14.80
CA ALA A 43 4.38 -19.88 15.36
C ALA A 43 5.37 -20.48 16.38
N ALA A 44 6.67 -20.33 16.12
CA ALA A 44 7.76 -20.80 16.97
C ALA A 44 8.01 -19.92 18.22
N SER A 45 7.31 -18.79 18.39
CA SER A 45 7.54 -17.89 19.53
C SER A 45 7.28 -18.59 20.86
N GLU A 46 8.21 -18.45 21.82
CA GLU A 46 8.03 -18.89 23.21
C GLU A 46 7.23 -17.87 24.05
N LYS A 47 6.96 -16.68 23.51
CA LYS A 47 6.28 -15.57 24.18
C LYS A 47 4.99 -15.17 23.46
N LYS A 48 4.16 -16.16 23.09
CA LYS A 48 2.96 -15.98 22.27
C LYS A 48 1.98 -14.95 22.83
N GLU A 49 1.72 -14.98 24.13
CA GLU A 49 0.79 -14.05 24.79
C GLU A 49 1.30 -12.61 24.72
N ALA A 50 2.56 -12.36 25.11
CA ALA A 50 3.16 -11.04 25.05
C ALA A 50 3.21 -10.50 23.60
N ALA A 51 3.57 -11.35 22.64
CA ALA A 51 3.58 -10.98 21.23
C ALA A 51 2.17 -10.65 20.70
N TYR A 52 1.15 -11.40 21.13
CA TYR A 52 -0.24 -11.11 20.78
C TYR A 52 -0.72 -9.78 21.36
N LEU A 53 -0.41 -9.50 22.63
CA LEU A 53 -0.73 -8.21 23.25
C LEU A 53 0.00 -7.05 22.56
N PHE A 54 1.25 -7.25 22.14
CA PHE A 54 1.98 -6.27 21.35
C PHE A 54 1.29 -5.99 20.00
N CYS A 55 0.88 -7.04 19.28
CA CYS A 55 0.15 -6.86 18.02
C CYS A 55 -1.13 -6.03 18.23
N GLN A 56 -1.91 -6.33 19.28
CA GLN A 56 -3.11 -5.56 19.61
C GLN A 56 -2.81 -4.09 19.93
N TRP A 57 -1.78 -3.83 20.73
CA TRP A 57 -1.35 -2.47 21.04
C TRP A 57 -0.89 -1.71 19.79
N ALA A 58 -0.03 -2.32 18.98
CA ALA A 58 0.58 -1.71 17.81
C ALA A 58 -0.48 -1.29 16.77
N VAL A 59 -1.53 -2.11 16.62
CA VAL A 59 -2.62 -1.82 15.69
C VAL A 59 -3.79 -1.07 16.32
N SER A 60 -3.73 -0.68 17.59
CA SER A 60 -4.82 0.02 18.31
C SER A 60 -5.20 1.38 17.68
N PRO A 61 -6.40 1.94 17.96
CA PRO A 61 -6.81 3.23 17.41
C PRO A 61 -5.86 4.35 17.83
N ALA A 62 -5.38 4.28 19.08
CA ALA A 62 -4.44 5.24 19.63
C ALA A 62 -3.10 5.23 18.88
N MET A 63 -2.55 4.05 18.57
CA MET A 63 -1.30 3.97 17.79
C MET A 63 -1.53 4.35 16.33
N GLY A 64 -2.67 3.99 15.74
CA GLY A 64 -3.05 4.47 14.41
C GLY A 64 -3.16 5.99 14.32
N ALA A 65 -3.74 6.64 15.34
CA ALA A 65 -3.83 8.10 15.42
C ALA A 65 -2.43 8.73 15.47
N ARG A 66 -1.54 8.21 16.33
CA ARG A 66 -0.14 8.67 16.41
C ARG A 66 0.60 8.50 15.08
N LEU A 67 0.44 7.35 14.43
CA LEU A 67 1.05 7.08 13.12
C LEU A 67 0.62 8.12 12.09
N LEU A 68 -0.69 8.44 12.03
CA LEU A 68 -1.24 9.42 11.10
C LEU A 68 -0.77 10.84 11.41
N GLN A 69 -0.88 11.27 12.67
CA GLN A 69 -0.59 12.62 13.12
C GLN A 69 0.90 12.99 12.97
N ALA A 70 1.78 12.01 13.19
CA ALA A 70 3.21 12.16 12.96
C ALA A 70 3.59 12.18 11.46
N GLY A 71 2.64 11.99 10.54
CA GLY A 71 2.92 11.81 9.10
C GLY A 71 3.72 10.55 8.79
N ALA A 72 3.87 9.64 9.76
CA ALA A 72 4.71 8.45 9.63
C ALA A 72 4.08 7.38 8.73
N GLY A 73 2.75 7.37 8.61
CA GLY A 73 2.01 6.48 7.73
C GLY A 73 0.51 6.74 7.74
N VAL A 74 -0.22 5.88 7.03
CA VAL A 74 -1.68 5.90 7.01
C VAL A 74 -2.17 4.63 7.71
N PRO A 75 -2.92 4.71 8.82
CA PRO A 75 -3.49 3.55 9.47
C PRO A 75 -4.57 2.91 8.59
N PHE A 76 -4.71 1.58 8.66
CA PHE A 76 -5.73 0.83 7.92
C PHE A 76 -7.17 1.04 8.45
N ARG A 77 -7.32 1.66 9.64
CA ARG A 77 -8.61 1.82 10.31
C ARG A 77 -9.32 3.09 9.84
N LYS A 78 -10.44 2.92 9.13
CA LYS A 78 -11.31 4.04 8.71
C LYS A 78 -11.73 4.92 9.87
N SER A 79 -12.11 4.32 10.99
CA SER A 79 -12.52 5.05 12.20
C SER A 79 -11.46 6.03 12.72
N VAL A 80 -10.17 5.79 12.47
CA VAL A 80 -9.08 6.70 12.86
C VAL A 80 -8.94 7.84 11.86
N LEU A 81 -9.12 7.56 10.56
CA LEU A 81 -9.03 8.56 9.49
C LEU A 81 -10.23 9.53 9.49
N GLU A 82 -11.37 9.08 10.01
CA GLU A 82 -12.64 9.80 10.04
C GLU A 82 -12.87 10.53 11.38
N ASP A 83 -12.09 10.26 12.43
CA ASP A 83 -12.23 10.92 13.73
C ASP A 83 -11.77 12.38 13.69
N PRO A 84 -12.66 13.37 13.90
CA PRO A 84 -12.31 14.79 13.83
C PRO A 84 -11.14 15.17 14.75
N LYS A 85 -11.06 14.61 15.96
CA LYS A 85 -9.98 14.91 16.91
C LYS A 85 -8.64 14.37 16.44
N VAL A 86 -8.65 13.22 15.76
CA VAL A 86 -7.42 12.69 15.15
C VAL A 86 -6.98 13.61 14.02
N ARG A 87 -7.92 14.03 13.16
CA ARG A 87 -7.66 14.91 12.01
C ARG A 87 -7.10 16.28 12.42
N GLU A 88 -7.56 16.85 13.53
CA GLU A 88 -7.04 18.11 14.09
C GLU A 88 -5.53 18.05 14.40
N GLY A 89 -5.02 16.88 14.83
CA GLY A 89 -3.61 16.68 15.12
C GLY A 89 -2.74 16.32 13.91
N VAL A 90 -3.31 16.23 12.71
CA VAL A 90 -2.55 15.87 11.50
C VAL A 90 -1.73 17.06 11.04
N THR A 91 -0.42 16.86 10.97
CA THR A 91 0.55 17.89 10.57
C THR A 91 0.67 18.06 9.05
N MET A 92 0.14 17.10 8.29
CA MET A 92 0.07 17.15 6.83
C MET A 92 -1.07 18.06 6.34
N PRO A 93 -0.98 18.64 5.13
CA PRO A 93 -2.07 19.41 4.54
C PRO A 93 -3.39 18.62 4.51
N ALA A 94 -4.52 19.28 4.75
CA ALA A 94 -5.84 18.63 4.73
C ALA A 94 -6.13 17.90 3.42
N SER A 95 -5.70 18.49 2.29
CA SER A 95 -5.83 17.88 0.95
C SER A 95 -5.10 16.54 0.81
N TRP A 96 -3.98 16.34 1.53
CA TRP A 96 -3.30 15.04 1.58
C TRP A 96 -4.19 14.00 2.25
N LEU A 97 -4.77 14.35 3.40
CA LEU A 97 -5.63 13.42 4.14
C LEU A 97 -6.92 13.10 3.37
N ASP A 98 -7.51 14.09 2.72
CA ASP A 98 -8.67 13.90 1.86
C ASP A 98 -8.36 12.99 0.66
N ALA A 99 -7.19 13.17 0.03
CA ALA A 99 -6.72 12.30 -1.04
C ALA A 99 -6.49 10.86 -0.56
N VAL A 100 -5.94 10.67 0.64
CA VAL A 100 -5.75 9.36 1.27
C VAL A 100 -7.10 8.69 1.54
N VAL A 101 -8.03 9.37 2.20
CA VAL A 101 -9.37 8.83 2.52
C VAL A 101 -10.15 8.52 1.24
N GLY A 102 -10.15 9.43 0.27
CA GLY A 102 -10.81 9.25 -1.02
C GLY A 102 -10.23 8.06 -1.80
N SER A 103 -8.90 7.92 -1.82
CA SER A 103 -8.22 6.78 -2.46
C SER A 103 -8.51 5.46 -1.72
N GLY A 104 -8.67 5.51 -0.40
CA GLY A 104 -9.06 4.36 0.43
C GLY A 104 -10.46 3.82 0.09
N ASN A 105 -11.39 4.67 -0.35
CA ASN A 105 -12.74 4.24 -0.73
C ASN A 105 -12.81 3.50 -2.07
N ILE A 106 -11.82 3.71 -2.94
CA ILE A 106 -11.67 3.01 -4.23
C ILE A 106 -10.52 2.00 -4.20
N SER A 107 -10.04 1.67 -3.01
CA SER A 107 -8.94 0.73 -2.77
C SER A 107 -9.22 -0.65 -3.37
N ARG A 108 -8.20 -1.23 -4.02
CA ARG A 108 -8.17 -2.64 -4.40
C ARG A 108 -6.81 -3.22 -4.07
N LEU A 109 -6.74 -4.51 -3.75
CA LEU A 109 -5.45 -5.19 -3.56
C LEU A 109 -4.63 -5.05 -4.84
N ALA A 110 -3.41 -4.52 -4.71
CA ALA A 110 -2.53 -4.29 -5.85
C ALA A 110 -1.86 -5.57 -6.35
N LEU A 111 -1.85 -6.63 -5.53
CA LEU A 111 -1.23 -7.92 -5.84
C LEU A 111 -2.25 -9.04 -5.70
N PRO A 112 -2.07 -10.14 -6.44
CA PRO A 112 -2.79 -11.38 -6.18
C PRO A 112 -2.42 -11.94 -4.79
N VAL A 113 -3.37 -12.62 -4.16
CA VAL A 113 -3.16 -13.33 -2.89
C VAL A 113 -2.73 -14.75 -3.21
N ILE A 114 -1.42 -14.93 -3.38
CA ILE A 114 -0.78 -16.19 -3.78
C ILE A 114 0.55 -16.34 -3.05
N ILE A 115 1.02 -17.58 -2.91
CA ILE A 115 2.32 -17.88 -2.28
C ILE A 115 3.49 -17.32 -3.12
N PRO A 116 3.59 -17.58 -4.45
CA PRO A 116 4.72 -17.14 -5.27
C PRO A 116 4.55 -15.70 -5.79
N VAL A 117 4.20 -14.77 -4.90
CA VAL A 117 3.98 -13.35 -5.29
C VAL A 117 5.27 -12.67 -5.74
N THR A 118 6.43 -13.13 -5.27
CA THR A 118 7.74 -12.63 -5.69
C THR A 118 8.01 -13.00 -7.14
N GLU A 119 7.87 -14.28 -7.49
CA GLU A 119 8.05 -14.79 -8.85
C GLU A 119 7.03 -14.18 -9.81
N PHE A 120 5.78 -14.00 -9.36
CA PHE A 120 4.77 -13.26 -10.12
C PHE A 120 5.28 -11.85 -10.48
N ARG A 121 5.81 -11.10 -9.52
CA ARG A 121 6.32 -9.74 -9.73
C ARG A 121 7.53 -9.71 -10.66
N ASP A 122 8.45 -10.65 -10.53
CA ASP A 122 9.65 -10.70 -11.37
C ASP A 122 9.29 -10.99 -12.82
N ILE A 123 8.45 -12.00 -13.07
CA ILE A 123 8.05 -12.42 -14.43
C ILE A 123 7.24 -11.32 -15.12
N TYR A 124 6.21 -10.79 -14.46
CA TYR A 124 5.41 -9.70 -15.05
C TYR A 124 6.16 -8.37 -15.09
N GLY A 125 7.17 -8.18 -14.21
CA GLY A 125 8.05 -7.01 -14.22
C GLY A 125 8.94 -6.96 -15.47
N VAL A 126 9.45 -8.11 -15.93
CA VAL A 126 10.17 -8.21 -17.21
C VAL A 126 9.24 -7.87 -18.38
N ALA A 127 8.05 -8.46 -18.42
CA ALA A 127 7.07 -8.15 -19.46
C ALA A 127 6.70 -6.65 -19.49
N LEU A 128 6.50 -6.04 -18.32
CA LEU A 128 6.26 -4.59 -18.21
C LEU A 128 7.42 -3.77 -18.76
N THR A 129 8.66 -4.14 -18.42
CA THR A 129 9.86 -3.45 -18.91
C THR A 129 9.98 -3.54 -20.44
N ASN A 130 9.70 -4.71 -21.02
CA ASN A 130 9.71 -4.92 -22.47
C ASN A 130 8.61 -4.10 -23.16
N MET A 131 7.40 -4.07 -22.60
CA MET A 131 6.30 -3.24 -23.13
C MET A 131 6.65 -1.75 -23.11
N ILE A 132 7.29 -1.26 -22.05
CA ILE A 132 7.78 0.13 -21.98
C ILE A 132 8.84 0.39 -23.07
N ALA A 133 9.67 -0.60 -23.39
CA ALA A 133 10.65 -0.55 -24.46
C ALA A 133 10.06 -0.71 -25.89
N GLY A 134 8.74 -0.88 -26.02
CA GLY A 134 8.03 -0.94 -27.31
C GLY A 134 7.72 -2.35 -27.82
N ALA A 135 7.92 -3.40 -27.01
CA ALA A 135 7.46 -4.74 -27.36
C ALA A 135 5.92 -4.84 -27.37
N ASP A 136 5.38 -5.79 -28.13
CA ASP A 136 3.93 -5.99 -28.24
C ASP A 136 3.31 -6.43 -26.89
N PRO A 137 2.32 -5.68 -26.35
CA PRO A 137 1.73 -6.00 -25.05
C PRO A 137 1.04 -7.36 -24.97
N ALA A 138 0.35 -7.77 -26.04
CA ALA A 138 -0.37 -9.04 -26.02
C ALA A 138 0.59 -10.24 -25.98
N ALA A 139 1.67 -10.17 -26.77
CA ALA A 139 2.71 -11.18 -26.80
C ALA A 139 3.47 -11.28 -25.46
N GLU A 140 3.89 -10.14 -24.89
CA GLU A 140 4.64 -10.13 -23.62
C GLU A 140 3.79 -10.65 -22.45
N LEU A 141 2.51 -10.26 -22.38
CA LEU A 141 1.60 -10.75 -21.32
C LEU A 141 1.25 -12.23 -21.49
N LYS A 142 1.09 -12.71 -22.73
CA LYS A 142 0.88 -14.14 -22.99
C LYS A 142 2.10 -14.95 -22.53
N LYS A 143 3.31 -14.51 -22.93
CA LYS A 143 4.57 -15.14 -22.53
C LYS A 143 4.76 -15.14 -21.01
N ALA A 144 4.51 -14.02 -20.33
CA ALA A 144 4.58 -13.94 -18.87
C ALA A 144 3.61 -14.92 -18.19
N THR A 145 2.38 -15.01 -18.72
CA THR A 145 1.37 -15.94 -18.21
C THR A 145 1.81 -17.40 -18.37
N GLU A 146 2.29 -17.78 -19.56
CA GLU A 146 2.83 -19.13 -19.82
C GLU A 146 4.02 -19.48 -18.93
N GLN A 147 4.91 -18.50 -18.66
CA GLN A 147 6.05 -18.68 -17.76
C GLN A 147 5.64 -18.80 -16.29
N PHE A 148 4.63 -18.06 -15.85
CA PHE A 148 4.19 -18.04 -14.46
C PHE A 148 3.31 -19.24 -14.11
N GLN A 149 2.51 -19.77 -15.05
CA GLN A 149 1.60 -20.88 -14.80
C GLN A 149 2.23 -22.08 -14.06
N PRO A 150 3.37 -22.66 -14.50
CA PRO A 150 3.97 -23.78 -13.78
C PRO A 150 4.51 -23.42 -12.39
N VAL A 151 4.79 -22.14 -12.11
CA VAL A 151 5.18 -21.68 -10.77
C VAL A 151 3.96 -21.66 -9.86
N LEU A 152 2.85 -21.12 -10.35
CA LEU A 152 1.58 -21.08 -9.62
C LEU A 152 1.09 -22.51 -9.30
N ASP A 153 1.04 -23.38 -10.32
CA ASP A 153 0.55 -24.76 -10.17
C ASP A 153 1.31 -25.53 -9.09
N ARG A 154 2.64 -25.39 -9.02
CA ARG A 154 3.46 -26.03 -7.98
C ARG A 154 3.19 -25.49 -6.59
N SER A 155 2.86 -24.20 -6.48
CA SER A 155 2.62 -23.56 -5.19
C SER A 155 1.25 -23.90 -4.58
N GLU A 156 0.27 -24.26 -5.42
CA GLU A 156 -1.09 -24.59 -4.99
C GLU A 156 -1.27 -26.08 -4.66
N GLN A 157 -0.27 -26.92 -4.94
CA GLN A 157 -0.32 -28.37 -4.73
C GLN A 157 -0.18 -28.84 -3.28
N GLY A 158 0.01 -27.93 -2.32
CA GLY A 158 -0.17 -28.14 -0.87
C GLY A 158 0.42 -29.42 -0.30
#